data_AF-A0A915AIU8-F1
#
_entry.id   AF-A0A915AIU8-F1
#
_cell.length_a   1.000
_cell.length_b   1.000
_cell.length_c   1.000
_cell.angle_alpha   90.00
_cell.angle_beta   90.00
_cell.angle_gamma   90.00
#
_symmetry.space_group_name_H-M   'P 1'
#
loop_
_entity.id
_entity.type
_entity.pdbx_description
1 polymer ?
#
loop_
_entity_poly.entity_id
_entity_poly.type
_entity_poly.pdbx_seq_one_letter_code
_entity_poly.pdbx_strand_id
1 'polypeptide(L)' 'MVSGHTHICRTFEHEGRFFVNPGSATGAFTPLQSEVIPSFALLDVQASTLVTYLYRLVEDQVKVERVQFTKATSG' A
#
# COMPACT_ATOMS: atom_id res chain seq x y z
N MET A 1 -6.82 -5.61 -5.72
CA MET A 1 -5.88 -5.53 -6.87
C MET A 1 -4.59 -4.90 -6.37
N VAL A 2 -3.44 -5.40 -6.80
CA VAL A 2 -2.14 -4.78 -6.49
C VAL A 2 -1.60 -4.17 -7.79
N SER A 3 -1.18 -2.90 -7.75
CA SER A 3 -0.60 -2.18 -8.88
C SER A 3 0.65 -1.41 -8.47
N GLY A 4 1.41 -0.90 -9.44
CA GLY A 4 2.64 -0.13 -9.21
C GLY A 4 2.74 1.08 -10.15
N HIS A 5 3.93 1.31 -10.73
CA HIS A 5 4.24 2.36 -11.72
C HIS A 5 4.21 3.81 -11.22
N THR A 6 3.26 4.20 -10.38
CA THR A 6 3.19 5.60 -9.89
C THR A 6 4.27 5.93 -8.86
N HIS A 7 4.88 4.91 -8.25
CA HIS A 7 5.84 5.00 -7.14
C HIS A 7 5.26 5.67 -5.87
N ILE A 8 3.94 5.71 -5.73
CA ILE A 8 3.26 6.29 -4.57
C ILE A 8 2.67 5.16 -3.72
N CYS A 9 3.16 5.02 -2.49
CA CYS A 9 2.69 4.03 -1.53
C CYS A 9 1.32 4.41 -0.95
N ARG A 10 0.27 3.70 -1.36
CA ARG A 10 -1.10 3.98 -0.92
C ARG A 10 -2.00 2.76 -0.97
N THR A 11 -3.06 2.83 -0.18
CA THR A 11 -4.21 1.93 -0.27
C THR A 11 -5.49 2.73 -0.35
N PHE A 12 -6.50 2.17 -0.99
CA PHE A 12 -7.86 2.71 -0.95
C PHE A 12 -8.88 1.62 -1.22
N GLU A 13 -10.11 1.87 -0.81
CA GLU A 13 -11.27 1.05 -1.13
C GLU A 13 -12.10 1.72 -2.22
N HIS A 14 -12.57 0.92 -3.17
CA HIS A 14 -13.52 1.37 -4.19
C HIS A 14 -14.44 0.22 -4.57
N GLU A 15 -15.76 0.47 -4.56
CA GLU A 15 -16.80 -0.53 -4.90
C GLU A 15 -16.65 -1.87 -4.15
N GLY A 16 -16.35 -1.82 -2.85
CA GLY A 16 -16.15 -3.01 -2.01
C GLY A 16 -14.90 -3.83 -2.38
N ARG A 17 -13.97 -3.25 -3.15
CA ARG A 17 -12.70 -3.85 -3.51
C ARG A 17 -11.55 -3.04 -2.92
N PHE A 18 -10.54 -3.74 -2.44
CA PHE A 18 -9.34 -3.13 -1.89
C PHE A 18 -8.23 -3.04 -2.93
N PHE A 19 -7.62 -1.86 -3.04
CA PHE A 19 -6.55 -1.53 -3.98
C PHE A 19 -5.29 -1.17 -3.22
N VAL A 20 -4.17 -1.77 -3.63
CA VAL A 20 -2.86 -1.56 -3.01
C VAL A 20 -1.86 -1.13 -4.07
N ASN A 21 -1.14 -0.05 -3.79
CA ASN A 21 0.08 0.31 -4.50
C ASN A 21 1.23 0.38 -3.48
N PRO A 22 2.23 -0.52 -3.54
CA PRO A 22 3.30 -0.57 -2.55
C PRO A 22 4.30 0.59 -2.72
N GLY A 23 4.22 1.37 -3.81
CA GLY A 23 5.21 2.37 -4.17
C GLY A 23 6.48 1.75 -4.76
N SER A 24 7.63 2.32 -4.45
CA SER A 24 8.94 1.85 -4.91
C SER A 24 9.80 1.46 -3.73
N ALA A 25 10.20 0.19 -3.64
CA ALA A 25 11.00 -0.32 -2.51
C ALA A 25 12.34 0.40 -2.33
N THR A 26 12.90 0.93 -3.43
CA THR A 26 14.19 1.61 -3.45
C THR A 26 14.08 3.13 -3.54
N GLY A 27 12.86 3.69 -3.60
CA GLY A 27 12.68 5.11 -3.88
C GLY A 27 13.09 5.52 -5.30
N ALA A 28 13.06 4.59 -6.26
CA ALA A 28 13.48 4.87 -7.64
C ALA A 28 12.75 6.07 -8.26
N PHE A 29 13.45 6.81 -9.11
CA PHE A 29 12.89 7.95 -9.84
C PHE A 29 11.66 7.58 -10.69
N THR A 30 10.70 8.49 -10.79
CA THR A 30 9.60 8.47 -11.76
C THR A 30 9.28 9.89 -12.23
N PRO A 31 8.87 10.12 -13.48
CA PRO A 31 8.45 11.45 -13.94
C PRO A 31 7.12 11.91 -13.33
N LEU A 32 6.39 11.03 -12.63
CA LEU A 32 5.04 11.32 -12.10
C LEU A 32 5.04 11.96 -10.71
N GLN A 33 6.19 11.99 -10.03
CA GLN A 33 6.28 12.38 -8.62
C GLN A 33 7.61 13.11 -8.38
N SER A 34 7.56 14.26 -7.71
CA SER A 34 8.76 15.06 -7.41
C SER A 34 9.68 14.40 -6.39
N GLU A 35 9.11 13.68 -5.42
CA GLU A 35 9.82 13.01 -4.35
C GLU A 35 9.25 11.61 -4.12
N VAL A 36 10.10 10.60 -4.26
CA VAL A 36 9.73 9.20 -4.09
C VAL A 36 10.30 8.68 -2.79
N ILE A 37 9.42 8.34 -1.86
CA ILE A 37 9.77 7.73 -0.59
C ILE A 37 9.93 6.22 -0.79
N PRO A 38 11.06 5.60 -0.40
CA PRO A 38 11.21 4.15 -0.41
C PRO A 38 10.12 3.48 0.43
N SER A 39 9.43 2.50 -0.15
CA SER A 39 8.24 1.92 0.47
C SER A 39 7.90 0.52 -0.02
N PHE A 40 7.23 -0.26 0.83
CA PHE A 40 6.65 -1.55 0.48
C PHE A 40 5.40 -1.83 1.33
N ALA A 41 4.62 -2.85 0.93
CA ALA A 41 3.44 -3.29 1.67
C ALA A 41 3.61 -4.74 2.15
N LEU A 42 3.24 -5.04 3.39
CA LEU A 42 3.03 -6.40 3.89
C LEU A 42 1.53 -6.63 4.08
N LEU A 43 1.03 -7.73 3.52
CA LEU A 43 -0.38 -8.09 3.59
C LEU A 43 -0.53 -9.34 4.45
N ASP A 44 -1.31 -9.22 5.52
CA ASP A 44 -1.76 -10.33 6.35
C ASP A 44 -3.22 -10.64 6.00
N VAL A 45 -3.44 -11.82 5.43
CA VAL A 45 -4.73 -12.24 4.88
C VAL A 45 -5.31 -13.35 5.75
N GLN A 46 -6.45 -13.07 6.38
CA GLN A 46 -7.15 -14.02 7.24
C GLN A 46 -8.65 -14.06 6.91
N ALA A 47 -9.09 -15.18 6.32
CA ALA A 47 -10.47 -15.36 5.86
C ALA A 47 -10.96 -14.19 4.98
N SER A 48 -11.95 -13.42 5.45
CA SER A 48 -12.48 -12.24 4.75
C SER A 48 -11.78 -10.93 5.12
N THR A 49 -10.81 -10.96 6.03
CA THR A 49 -10.10 -9.78 6.52
C THR A 49 -8.69 -9.71 5.93
N LEU A 50 -8.32 -8.51 5.48
CA LEU A 50 -7.00 -8.16 5.01
C LEU A 50 -6.46 -7.04 5.89
N VAL A 51 -5.31 -7.26 6.52
CA VAL A 51 -4.54 -6.22 7.21
C VAL A 51 -3.34 -5.88 6.34
N THR A 52 -3.24 -4.62 5.93
CA THR A 52 -2.13 -4.11 5.11
C THR A 52 -1.27 -3.18 5.94
N TYR A 53 0.02 -3.50 6.02
CA TYR A 53 1.04 -2.68 6.64
C TYR A 53 1.84 -1.97 5.55
N LEU A 54 1.76 -0.65 5.48
CA LEU A 54 2.55 0.17 4.57
C LEU A 54 3.78 0.68 5.29
N TYR A 55 4.95 0.25 4.84
CA TYR A 55 6.25 0.66 5.35
C TYR A 55 6.82 1.76 4.45
N ARG A 56 7.31 2.84 5.05
CA ARG A 56 7.94 3.96 4.37
C ARG A 56 9.23 4.36 5.08
N LEU A 57 10.28 4.68 4.34
CA LEU A 57 11.51 5.24 4.90
C LEU A 57 11.47 6.77 4.82
N VAL A 58 11.23 7.45 5.93
CA VAL A 58 11.12 8.91 6.01
C VAL A 58 12.14 9.43 7.01
N GLU A 59 13.04 10.31 6.58
CA GLU A 59 14.12 10.86 7.43
C GLU A 59 14.96 9.75 8.09
N ASP A 60 15.34 8.73 7.31
CA ASP A 60 16.05 7.52 7.76
C ASP A 60 15.34 6.71 8.87
N GLN A 61 14.06 6.98 9.09
CA GLN A 61 13.21 6.23 10.03
C GLN A 61 12.13 5.44 9.28
N VAL A 62 11.93 4.20 9.70
CA VAL A 62 10.85 3.37 9.18
C VAL A 62 9.54 3.77 9.85
N LYS A 63 8.62 4.33 9.06
CA LYS A 63 7.25 4.63 9.48
C LYS A 63 6.31 3.54 8.96
N VAL A 64 5.38 3.09 9.82
CA VAL A 64 4.44 2.01 9.50
C VAL A 64 3.01 2.49 9.66
N GLU A 65 2.20 2.27 8.64
CA GLU A 65 0.76 2.52 8.66
C GLU A 65 0.02 1.19 8.54
N ARG A 66 -0.97 0.95 9.42
CA ARG A 66 -1.78 -0.28 9.42
C ARG A 66 -3.20 0.05 8.95
N VAL A 67 -3.62 -0.58 7.87
CA VAL A 67 -4.97 -0.46 7.29
C VAL A 67 -5.66 -1.81 7.33
N GLN A 68 -6.94 -1.85 7.69
CA GLN A 68 -7.73 -3.08 7.72
C GLN A 68 -8.91 -2.97 6.75
N PHE A 69 -9.14 -4.03 5.99
CA PHE A 69 -10.28 -4.18 5.09
C PHE A 69 -10.96 -5.53 5.35
N THR A 70 -12.29 -5.55 5.38
CA THR A 70 -13.06 -6.79 5.48
C THR A 70 -13.99 -6.90 4.28
N LYS A 71 -13.82 -7.96 3.48
CA LYS A 71 -14.68 -8.23 2.33
C LYS A 71 -16.09 -8.56 2.84
N ALA A 72 -17.06 -7.76 2.42
CA ALA A 72 -18.47 -8.08 2.64
C ALA A 72 -18.78 -9.44 2.01
N THR A 73 -19.42 -10.32 2.77
CA THR A 73 -19.93 -11.58 2.22
C THR A 73 -21.24 -11.26 1.51
N SER A 74 -21.32 -11.53 0.20
CA SER A 74 -22.60 -11.54 -0.50
C SER A 74 -23.42 -12.69 0.10
N GLY A 75 -24.51 -12.34 0.80
CA GLY A 75 -25.53 -13.31 1.21
C GLY A 75 -26.27 -13.89 0.03
#